data_AF-A0ABD6XHN9-F1
#
_entry.id   AF-A0ABD6XHN9-F1
#
_cell.length_a   1.000
_cell.length_b   1.000
_cell.length_c   1.000
_cell.angle_alpha   90.00
_cell.angle_beta   90.00
_cell.angle_gamma   90.00
#
_symmetry.space_group_name_H-M   'P 1'
#
loop_
_entity.id
_entity.type
_entity.pdbx_description
1 polymer ?
#
loop_
_entity_poly.entity_id
_entity_poly.type
_entity_poly.pdbx_seq_one_letter_code
_entity_poly.pdbx_strand_id
1 'polypeptide(L)'
;MTKLEKVLQTLNNNGVTLLEFYGYSTKDEDFEQDQTYQEEYNFLFDLVVKKIEKDLNKGFIEYGLSLVWFLANKDNTWCVLLRTDNNDYYIQINDILTGRKYLEQIQ
;
A
#
# COMPACT_ATOMS: atom_id res chain seq x y z
N MET A 1 -16.59 -13.59 2.36
CA MET A 1 -15.45 -13.00 1.64
C MET A 1 -15.64 -11.49 1.55
N THR A 2 -14.74 -10.71 2.15
CA THR A 2 -14.76 -9.24 2.19
C THR A 2 -14.31 -8.64 0.85
N LYS A 3 -14.56 -7.34 0.62
CA LYS A 3 -14.07 -6.64 -0.58
C LYS A 3 -12.54 -6.68 -0.67
N LEU A 4 -11.85 -6.55 0.46
CA LEU A 4 -10.40 -6.67 0.54
C LEU A 4 -9.92 -8.05 0.08
N GLU A 5 -10.49 -9.12 0.62
CA GLU A 5 -10.12 -10.49 0.24
C GLU A 5 -10.29 -10.74 -1.26
N LYS A 6 -11.37 -10.21 -1.86
CA LYS A 6 -11.59 -10.29 -3.32
C LYS A 6 -10.51 -9.57 -4.10
N VAL A 7 -10.18 -8.33 -3.73
CA VAL A 7 -9.14 -7.53 -4.42
C VAL A 7 -7.79 -8.23 -4.34
N LEU A 8 -7.37 -8.67 -3.15
CA LEU A 8 -6.09 -9.37 -2.99
C LEU A 8 -6.05 -10.70 -3.77
N GLN A 9 -7.16 -11.46 -3.79
CA GLN A 9 -7.25 -12.68 -4.60
C GLN A 9 -7.18 -12.39 -6.10
N THR A 10 -7.85 -11.34 -6.60
CA THR A 10 -7.76 -10.94 -8.01
C THR A 10 -6.33 -10.63 -8.40
N LEU A 11 -5.64 -9.79 -7.62
CA LEU A 11 -4.25 -9.42 -7.88
C LEU A 11 -3.33 -10.65 -7.88
N ASN A 12 -3.48 -11.53 -6.88
CA ASN A 12 -2.71 -12.77 -6.77
C ASN A 12 -2.96 -13.74 -7.94
N ASN A 13 -4.24 -13.94 -8.31
CA ASN A 13 -4.60 -14.85 -9.41
C ASN A 13 -4.10 -14.36 -10.76
N ASN A 14 -3.96 -13.04 -10.92
CA ASN A 14 -3.40 -12.42 -12.13
C ASN A 14 -1.86 -12.32 -12.10
N GLY A 15 -1.20 -12.82 -11.04
CA GLY A 15 0.25 -12.79 -10.92
C GLY A 15 0.84 -11.40 -10.67
N VAL A 16 0.02 -10.45 -10.18
CA VAL A 16 0.50 -9.10 -9.86
C VAL A 16 1.38 -9.15 -8.62
N THR A 17 2.62 -8.72 -8.74
CA THR A 17 3.59 -8.69 -7.64
C THR A 17 3.80 -7.29 -7.07
N LEU A 18 3.56 -6.25 -7.85
CA LEU A 18 3.79 -4.84 -7.52
C LEU A 18 2.64 -4.01 -8.06
N LEU A 19 2.10 -3.11 -7.23
CA LEU A 19 0.99 -2.22 -7.57
C LEU A 19 1.33 -0.80 -7.12
N GLU A 20 1.62 0.09 -8.07
CA GLU A 20 2.09 1.46 -7.82
C GLU A 20 1.04 2.50 -8.26
N PHE A 21 1.12 3.70 -7.69
CA PHE A 21 0.32 4.82 -8.16
C PHE A 21 0.77 5.32 -9.53
N TYR A 22 -0.18 5.66 -10.39
CA TYR A 22 0.07 6.41 -11.62
C TYR A 22 0.57 7.83 -11.29
N GLY A 23 1.88 8.01 -11.10
CA GLY A 23 2.44 9.35 -10.84
C GLY A 23 3.92 9.43 -10.46
N TYR A 24 4.57 8.34 -10.06
CA TYR A 24 6.01 8.34 -9.75
C TYR A 24 6.73 7.19 -10.47
N SER A 25 7.15 7.44 -11.71
CA SER A 25 8.15 6.60 -12.39
C SER A 25 9.54 7.16 -12.07
N THR A 26 10.28 6.46 -11.20
CA THR A 26 11.73 6.67 -11.09
C THR A 26 12.40 5.74 -12.10
N LYS A 27 12.71 6.30 -13.27
CA LYS A 27 13.67 5.84 -14.28
C LYS A 27 14.36 4.49 -13.98
N ASP A 28 14.02 3.47 -14.76
CA ASP A 28 14.97 2.61 -15.52
C ASP A 28 14.35 1.29 -16.02
N GLU A 29 13.03 1.09 -15.90
CA GLU A 29 12.33 0.03 -16.62
C GLU A 29 11.08 0.63 -17.28
N ASP A 30 11.16 0.88 -18.59
CA ASP A 30 10.02 1.25 -19.43
C ASP A 30 9.03 0.07 -19.48
N PHE A 31 8.26 -0.09 -18.41
CA PHE A 31 7.01 -0.82 -18.48
C PHE A 31 5.93 0.17 -18.92
N GLU A 32 5.38 -0.04 -20.11
CA GLU A 32 4.09 0.51 -20.50
C GLU A 32 3.04 0.00 -19.49
N GLN A 33 2.83 0.71 -18.38
CA GLN A 33 1.87 0.29 -17.37
C GLN A 33 0.49 0.90 -17.62
N ASP A 34 -0.40 -0.03 -17.99
CA ASP A 34 -1.83 0.09 -18.24
C ASP A 34 -2.61 0.37 -16.93
N GLN A 35 -3.76 1.02 -17.02
CA GLN A 35 -4.68 1.33 -15.91
C GLN A 35 -5.38 0.07 -15.35
N THR A 36 -4.91 -1.13 -15.71
CA THR A 36 -5.56 -2.44 -15.54
C THR A 36 -5.96 -2.74 -14.10
N TYR A 37 -5.37 -2.09 -13.09
CA TYR A 37 -5.68 -2.29 -11.66
C TYR A 37 -5.83 -0.98 -10.86
N GLN A 38 -6.19 0.12 -11.53
CA GLN A 38 -6.35 1.42 -10.86
C GLN A 38 -7.44 1.39 -9.78
N GLU A 39 -8.52 0.63 -10.00
CA GLU A 39 -9.61 0.48 -9.03
C GLU A 39 -9.15 -0.26 -7.76
N GLU A 40 -8.41 -1.36 -7.93
CA GLU A 40 -7.79 -2.12 -6.84
C GLU A 40 -6.79 -1.26 -6.07
N TYR A 41 -5.92 -0.53 -6.78
CA TYR A 41 -4.98 0.39 -6.14
C TYR A 41 -5.70 1.45 -5.31
N ASN A 42 -6.66 2.16 -5.90
CA ASN A 42 -7.39 3.22 -5.22
C ASN A 42 -8.13 2.68 -3.99
N PHE A 43 -8.73 1.49 -4.10
CA PHE A 43 -9.38 0.85 -2.97
C PHE A 43 -8.40 0.52 -1.83
N LEU A 44 -7.23 -0.06 -2.13
CA LEU A 44 -6.23 -0.38 -1.12
C LEU A 44 -5.63 0.90 -0.50
N PHE A 45 -5.34 1.90 -1.33
CA PHE A 45 -4.87 3.22 -0.92
C PHE A 45 -5.82 3.86 0.08
N ASP A 46 -7.09 4.03 -0.29
CA ASP A 46 -8.11 4.65 0.57
C ASP A 46 -8.26 3.91 1.89
N LEU A 47 -8.23 2.57 1.84
CA LEU A 47 -8.38 1.74 3.01
C LEU A 47 -7.21 1.90 4.00
N VAL A 48 -5.98 1.88 3.49
CA VAL A 48 -4.76 2.04 4.30
C VAL A 48 -4.66 3.46 4.83
N VAL A 49 -4.77 4.48 3.98
CA VAL A 49 -4.65 5.89 4.37
C VAL A 49 -5.70 6.23 5.43
N LYS A 50 -6.98 5.90 5.20
CA LYS A 50 -8.05 6.19 6.16
C LYS A 50 -7.82 5.52 7.52
N LYS A 51 -7.25 4.31 7.53
CA LYS A 51 -6.92 3.62 8.79
C LYS A 51 -5.80 4.34 9.52
N ILE A 52 -4.74 4.73 8.81
CA ILE A 52 -3.60 5.44 9.40
C ILE A 52 -4.03 6.81 9.94
N GLU A 53 -4.78 7.59 9.18
CA GLU A 53 -5.29 8.90 9.63
C GLU A 53 -6.13 8.78 10.90
N LYS A 54 -6.99 7.75 10.96
CA LYS A 54 -7.79 7.46 12.15
C LYS A 54 -6.93 7.08 13.36
N ASP A 55 -5.84 6.33 13.15
CA ASP A 55 -4.96 5.95 14.26
C ASP A 55 -4.08 7.09 14.75
N LEU A 56 -3.62 7.95 13.83
CA LEU A 56 -2.80 9.12 14.12
C LEU A 56 -3.61 10.31 14.65
N ASN A 57 -4.92 10.32 14.42
CA ASN A 57 -5.79 11.48 14.66
C ASN A 57 -5.26 12.76 13.96
N LYS A 58 -4.68 12.58 12.77
CA LYS A 58 -4.07 13.61 11.92
C LYS A 58 -4.10 13.14 10.46
N GLY A 59 -4.04 14.07 9.50
CA GLY A 59 -3.92 13.72 8.07
C GLY A 59 -2.62 12.95 7.78
N PHE A 60 -2.68 11.97 6.88
CA PHE A 60 -1.58 11.04 6.58
C PHE A 60 -0.34 11.80 6.08
N ILE A 61 -0.56 12.72 5.14
CA ILE A 61 0.49 13.58 4.56
C ILE A 61 1.01 14.57 5.61
N GLU A 62 0.15 15.08 6.49
CA GLU A 62 0.57 16.01 7.54
C GLU A 62 1.47 15.36 8.60
N TYR A 63 1.49 14.03 8.67
CA TYR A 63 2.42 13.27 9.51
C TYR A 63 3.77 13.01 8.82
N GLY A 64 3.98 13.56 7.62
CA GLY A 64 5.21 13.34 6.84
C GLY A 64 5.30 11.94 6.23
N LEU A 65 4.17 11.23 6.12
CA LEU A 65 4.11 9.91 5.50
C LEU A 65 3.71 10.03 4.02
N SER A 66 4.40 9.27 3.19
CA SER A 66 4.05 9.03 1.79
C SER A 66 3.80 7.54 1.56
N LEU A 67 2.76 7.20 0.82
CA LEU A 67 2.52 5.83 0.35
C LEU A 67 3.14 5.70 -1.03
N VAL A 68 4.09 4.79 -1.19
CA VAL A 68 4.84 4.63 -2.44
C VAL A 68 4.17 3.56 -3.34
N TRP A 69 4.05 2.33 -2.83
CA TRP A 69 3.46 1.21 -3.57
C TRP A 69 3.00 0.08 -2.65
N PHE A 70 2.27 -0.87 -3.23
CA PHE A 70 1.94 -2.16 -2.63
C PHE A 70 2.73 -3.30 -3.28
N LEU A 71 3.22 -4.25 -2.49
CA LEU A 71 4.03 -5.37 -2.95
C LEU A 71 3.52 -6.69 -2.37
N ALA A 72 3.38 -7.71 -3.21
CA ALA A 72 3.13 -9.07 -2.77
C ALA A 72 4.45 -9.78 -2.40
N ASN A 73 4.51 -10.35 -1.20
CA ASN A 73 5.61 -11.22 -0.78
C ASN A 73 5.51 -12.61 -1.42
N LYS A 74 6.54 -13.46 -1.23
CA LYS A 74 6.62 -14.83 -1.79
C LYS A 74 5.44 -15.74 -1.39
N ASP A 75 4.78 -15.44 -0.29
CA ASP A 75 3.60 -16.14 0.23
C ASP A 75 2.27 -15.48 -0.18
N ASN A 76 2.30 -14.52 -1.11
CA ASN A 76 1.18 -13.69 -1.54
C ASN A 76 0.59 -12.80 -0.43
N THR A 77 1.37 -12.54 0.63
CA THR A 77 1.02 -11.53 1.63
C THR A 77 1.34 -10.14 1.11
N TRP A 78 0.33 -9.26 1.09
CA TRP A 78 0.49 -7.90 0.57
C TRP A 78 0.98 -6.93 1.64
N CYS A 79 2.02 -6.19 1.28
CA CYS A 79 2.63 -5.14 2.07
C CYS A 79 2.45 -3.77 1.41
N VAL A 80 2.52 -2.72 2.20
CA VAL A 80 2.65 -1.34 1.75
C VAL A 80 4.05 -0.83 2.06
N LEU A 81 4.62 -0.05 1.15
CA LEU A 81 5.79 0.77 1.42
C LEU A 81 5.33 2.17 1.82
N LEU A 82 5.56 2.52 3.10
CA LEU A 82 5.42 3.88 3.62
C LEU A 82 6.81 4.52 3.70
N ARG A 83 6.90 5.80 3.36
CA ARG A 83 8.15 6.56 3.38
C ARG A 83 8.01 7.82 4.21
N THR A 84 9.05 8.14 4.96
CA THR A 84 9.32 9.49 5.51
C THR A 84 10.55 10.08 4.83
N ASP A 85 10.92 11.32 5.17
CA ASP A 85 12.12 11.97 4.63
C ASP A 85 13.41 11.16 4.83
N ASN A 86 13.45 10.28 5.84
CA ASN A 86 14.67 9.58 6.25
C ASN A 86 14.60 8.05 6.16
N ASN A 87 13.40 7.45 6.10
CA ASN A 87 13.23 6.01 6.24
C ASN A 87 12.12 5.44 5.34
N ASP A 88 12.31 4.17 4.99
CA ASP A 88 11.36 3.32 4.27
C ASP A 88 10.83 2.22 5.20
N TYR A 89 9.51 2.08 5.27
CA TYR A 89 8.81 1.13 6.14
C TYR A 89 7.95 0.18 5.32
N TYR A 90 8.24 -1.11 5.45
CA TYR A 90 7.50 -2.19 4.78
C TYR A 90 6.58 -2.86 5.79
N ILE A 91 5.27 -2.64 5.65
CA ILE A 91 4.29 -3.08 6.64
C ILE A 91 3.21 -3.91 5.94
N GLN A 92 2.79 -5.04 6.52
CA GLN A 92 1.69 -5.82 5.98
C GLN A 92 0.38 -5.04 6.05
N ILE A 93 -0.44 -5.10 5.00
CA ILE A 93 -1.75 -4.42 4.99
C ILE A 93 -2.59 -4.88 6.19
N ASN A 94 -2.59 -6.17 6.51
CA ASN A 94 -3.37 -6.72 7.61
C ASN A 94 -2.96 -6.17 8.99
N ASP A 95 -1.66 -5.92 9.20
CA ASP A 95 -1.15 -5.34 10.46
C ASP A 95 -1.65 -3.90 10.66
N ILE A 96 -1.74 -3.13 9.58
CA ILE A 96 -2.31 -1.78 9.59
C ILE A 96 -3.81 -1.84 9.91
N LEU A 97 -4.55 -2.72 9.22
CA LEU A 97 -6.00 -2.75 9.29
C LEU A 97 -6.54 -3.28 10.62
N THR A 98 -5.83 -4.22 11.25
CA THR A 98 -6.29 -4.89 12.47
C THR A 98 -5.63 -4.36 13.75
N GLY A 99 -4.55 -3.58 13.63
CA GLY A 99 -3.72 -3.18 14.75
C GLY A 99 -3.30 -1.72 14.74
N ARG A 100 -2.38 -1.40 15.67
CA ARG A 100 -1.68 -0.12 15.78
C ARG A 100 -0.18 -0.26 16.03
N LYS A 101 0.33 -1.49 16.19
CA LYS A 101 1.76 -1.76 16.46
C LYS A 101 2.67 -1.26 15.34
N TYR A 102 2.16 -1.17 14.11
CA TYR A 102 2.91 -0.58 13.00
C TYR A 102 3.28 0.90 13.27
N LEU A 103 2.53 1.61 14.12
CA LEU A 103 2.87 2.99 14.50
C LEU A 103 4.18 3.05 15.28
N GLU A 104 4.51 2.02 16.07
CA GLU A 104 5.78 1.92 16.79
C GLU A 104 6.98 1.74 15.84
N GLN A 105 6.73 1.31 14.59
CA GLN A 105 7.78 1.14 13.59
C GLN A 105 8.08 2.45 12.85
N ILE A 106 7.13 3.39 12.82
CA ILE A 106 7.24 4.65 12.05
C ILE A 106 7.47 5.89 12.94
N GLN A 107 7.52 5.73 14.27
CA GLN A 107 7.79 6.76 15.28
C GLN A 107 9.24 6.73 15.75
#